data_AF-A0A075GLB9-F1
#
_entry.id   AF-A0A075GLB9-F1
#
_cell.length_a   1.000
_cell.length_b   1.000
_cell.length_c   1.000
_cell.angle_alpha   90.00
_cell.angle_beta   90.00
_cell.angle_gamma   90.00
#
_symmetry.space_group_name_H-M   'P 1'
#
loop_
_entity.id
_entity.type
_entity.pdbx_description
1 polymer ?
#
loop_
_entity_poly.entity_id
_entity_poly.type
_entity_poly.pdbx_seq_one_letter_code
_entity_poly.pdbx_strand_id
1 'polypeptide(L)'
;VIADSATAAHLPASAVLPMVGLSAREHQLTRKGVSQGVSIPWEAGATDALIIAAAGAQFIVTNPFANSETPKTDKGKAEAVENWLATLDSEIRGRLVEIGEDGIDQLNRRHLRALDSDTANMTGIRLAGYDRPMPQWLGQ
;
A
#
# COMPACT_ATOMS: atom_id res chain seq x y z
N VAL A 1 5.55 -12.89 -5.34
CA VAL A 1 5.17 -13.13 -3.93
C VAL A 1 4.02 -12.21 -3.59
N ILE A 2 2.95 -12.73 -2.99
CA ILE A 2 1.82 -11.91 -2.55
C ILE A 2 1.76 -12.00 -1.03
N ALA A 3 1.82 -10.86 -0.35
CA ALA A 3 1.63 -10.80 1.09
C ALA A 3 0.16 -10.48 1.39
N ASP A 4 -0.47 -11.29 2.24
CA ASP A 4 -1.88 -11.12 2.60
C ASP A 4 -2.00 -10.26 3.87
N SER A 5 -2.75 -9.16 3.76
CA SER A 5 -3.03 -8.29 4.91
C SER A 5 -4.09 -8.83 5.86
N ALA A 6 -4.87 -9.84 5.45
CA ALA A 6 -5.86 -10.52 6.29
C ALA A 6 -5.29 -11.79 6.95
N THR A 7 -3.99 -11.83 7.26
CA THR A 7 -3.33 -13.00 7.84
C THR A 7 -4.04 -13.44 9.14
N ALA A 8 -4.15 -14.75 9.38
CA ALA A 8 -4.82 -15.35 10.54
C ALA A 8 -4.33 -14.86 11.92
N ALA A 9 -3.17 -14.20 11.96
CA ALA A 9 -2.62 -13.54 13.14
C ALA A 9 -3.35 -12.23 13.52
N HIS A 10 -4.34 -11.77 12.75
CA HIS A 10 -5.11 -10.52 12.98
C HIS A 10 -4.22 -9.28 13.17
N LEU A 11 -3.06 -9.28 12.52
CA LEU A 11 -2.17 -8.14 12.51
C LEU A 11 -2.80 -6.99 11.71
N PRO A 12 -2.53 -5.73 12.07
CA PRO A 12 -3.00 -4.62 11.27
C PRO A 12 -2.35 -4.69 9.88
N ALA A 13 -3.06 -4.25 8.85
CA ALA A 13 -2.57 -4.35 7.47
C ALA A 13 -1.24 -3.62 7.24
N SER A 14 -0.94 -2.61 8.05
CA SER A 14 0.35 -1.91 8.06
C SER A 14 1.53 -2.84 8.32
N ALA A 15 1.34 -3.95 9.04
CA ALA A 15 2.36 -4.98 9.30
C ALA A 15 2.89 -5.67 8.03
N VAL A 16 2.15 -5.60 6.91
CA VAL A 16 2.58 -6.18 5.62
C VAL A 16 3.65 -5.33 4.92
N LEU A 17 3.65 -4.02 5.15
CA LEU A 17 4.58 -3.08 4.51
C LEU A 17 6.08 -3.38 4.79
N PRO A 18 6.50 -3.69 6.04
CA PRO A 18 7.87 -4.12 6.29
C PRO A 18 8.18 -5.47 5.63
N MET A 19 7.25 -6.42 5.59
CA MET A 19 7.47 -7.73 4.96
C MET A 19 7.77 -7.59 3.46
N VAL A 20 6.98 -6.81 2.72
CA VAL A 20 7.22 -6.61 1.29
C VAL A 20 8.59 -5.96 1.06
N GLY A 21 8.89 -4.84 1.71
CA GLY A 21 10.13 -4.13 1.41
C GLY A 21 11.41 -4.73 2.04
N LEU A 22 11.32 -5.44 3.16
CA LEU A 22 12.49 -6.10 3.79
C LEU A 22 12.77 -7.45 3.13
N SER A 23 11.76 -8.31 2.97
CA SER A 23 11.94 -9.62 2.33
C SER A 23 12.34 -9.50 0.85
N ALA A 24 11.89 -8.44 0.16
CA ALA A 24 12.39 -8.09 -1.18
C ALA A 24 13.92 -7.93 -1.22
N ARG A 25 14.46 -7.20 -0.25
CA ARG A 25 15.86 -6.82 -0.18
C ARG A 25 16.72 -7.99 0.28
N GLU A 26 16.30 -8.70 1.32
CA GLU A 26 17.02 -9.86 1.87
C GLU A 26 17.14 -10.99 0.84
N HIS A 27 16.08 -11.27 0.10
CA HIS A 27 16.07 -12.37 -0.89
C HIS A 27 16.41 -11.94 -2.31
N GLN A 28 16.76 -10.66 -2.53
CA GLN A 28 17.08 -10.06 -3.83
C GLN A 28 16.01 -10.36 -4.90
N LEU A 29 14.74 -10.38 -4.49
CA LEU A 29 13.63 -10.87 -5.32
C LEU A 29 13.46 -10.05 -6.61
N THR A 30 13.69 -8.74 -6.54
CA THR A 30 13.68 -7.85 -7.71
C THR A 30 14.78 -8.22 -8.71
N ARG A 31 15.97 -8.62 -8.24
CA ARG A 31 17.09 -9.05 -9.10
C ARG A 31 16.81 -10.39 -9.78
N LYS A 32 15.96 -11.22 -9.17
CA LYS A 32 15.50 -12.50 -9.71
C LYS A 32 14.26 -12.38 -10.61
N GLY A 33 13.79 -11.16 -10.88
CA GLY A 33 12.60 -10.90 -11.70
C GLY A 33 11.28 -11.32 -11.04
N VAL A 34 11.26 -11.49 -9.71
CA VAL A 34 10.05 -11.92 -8.99
C VAL A 34 9.25 -10.69 -8.56
N SER A 35 8.08 -10.52 -9.17
CA SER A 35 7.15 -9.46 -8.80
C SER A 35 6.54 -9.69 -7.43
N GLN A 36 6.31 -8.58 -6.71
CA GLN A 36 5.77 -8.59 -5.36
C GLN A 36 4.50 -7.75 -5.30
N GLY A 37 3.51 -8.25 -4.57
CA GLY A 37 2.27 -7.54 -4.40
C GLY A 37 1.66 -7.76 -3.02
N VAL A 38 0.63 -6.99 -2.74
CA VAL A 38 -0.14 -7.06 -1.49
C VAL A 38 -1.58 -7.41 -1.82
N SER A 39 -2.15 -8.35 -1.09
CA SER A 39 -3.59 -8.64 -1.11
C SER A 39 -4.27 -7.90 0.04
N ILE A 40 -5.31 -7.13 -0.29
CA ILE A 40 -6.15 -6.43 0.68
C ILE A 40 -7.60 -6.95 0.64
N PRO A 41 -8.24 -7.17 1.80
CA PRO A 41 -9.60 -7.69 1.86
C PRO A 41 -10.68 -6.63 1.62
N TRP A 42 -10.31 -5.35 1.54
CA TRP A 42 -11.22 -4.24 1.22
C TRP A 42 -11.00 -3.72 -0.20
N GLU A 43 -11.90 -2.86 -0.66
CA GLU A 43 -11.81 -2.15 -1.95
C GLU A 43 -10.67 -1.14 -1.91
N ALA A 44 -9.66 -1.28 -2.77
CA ALA A 44 -8.51 -0.37 -2.77
C ALA A 44 -8.95 1.06 -3.11
N GLY A 45 -8.59 2.01 -2.25
CA GLY A 45 -8.59 3.43 -2.59
C GLY A 45 -7.25 3.90 -3.15
N ALA A 46 -7.20 5.14 -3.65
CA ALA A 46 -5.96 5.72 -4.16
C ALA A 46 -4.86 5.79 -3.08
N THR A 47 -5.24 6.13 -1.84
CA THR A 47 -4.30 6.20 -0.72
C THR A 47 -3.67 4.84 -0.43
N ASP A 48 -4.46 3.76 -0.43
CA ASP A 48 -3.94 2.40 -0.23
C ASP A 48 -2.95 2.04 -1.33
N ALA A 49 -3.29 2.37 -2.58
CA ALA A 49 -2.44 2.12 -3.73
C ALA A 49 -1.08 2.83 -3.61
N LEU A 50 -1.09 4.11 -3.22
CA LEU A 50 0.10 4.91 -3.04
C LEU A 50 0.95 4.46 -1.86
N ILE A 51 0.33 4.07 -0.74
CA ILE A 51 1.05 3.56 0.44
C ILE A 51 1.76 2.25 0.10
N ILE A 52 1.05 1.32 -0.54
CA ILE A 52 1.58 0.01 -0.92
C ILE A 52 2.69 0.15 -1.97
N ALA A 53 2.51 1.03 -2.96
CA ALA A 53 3.54 1.35 -3.95
C ALA A 53 4.79 1.96 -3.28
N ALA A 54 4.62 2.97 -2.41
CA ALA A 54 5.72 3.60 -1.68
C ALA A 54 6.46 2.64 -0.73
N ALA A 55 5.78 1.59 -0.25
CA ALA A 55 6.39 0.53 0.55
C ALA A 55 7.25 -0.44 -0.28
N GLY A 56 7.12 -0.42 -1.62
CA GLY A 56 7.91 -1.19 -2.58
C GLY A 56 7.18 -2.35 -3.26
N ALA A 57 5.86 -2.43 -3.15
CA ALA A 57 5.07 -3.41 -3.90
C ALA A 57 4.88 -2.97 -5.36
N GLN A 58 4.78 -3.94 -6.26
CA GLN A 58 4.62 -3.71 -7.71
C GLN A 58 3.15 -3.82 -8.16
N PHE A 59 2.32 -4.56 -7.43
CA PHE A 59 0.90 -4.71 -7.75
C PHE A 59 0.07 -4.95 -6.48
N ILE A 60 -1.24 -4.74 -6.61
CA ILE A 60 -2.20 -4.89 -5.52
C ILE A 60 -3.31 -5.82 -5.99
N VAL A 61 -3.72 -6.73 -5.11
CA VAL A 61 -4.87 -7.58 -5.31
C VAL A 61 -5.97 -7.10 -4.37
N THR A 62 -7.10 -6.70 -4.94
CA THR A 62 -8.25 -6.17 -4.22
C THR A 62 -9.53 -6.62 -4.91
N ASN A 63 -10.62 -6.69 -4.15
CA ASN A 63 -11.95 -6.87 -4.69
C ASN A 63 -12.65 -5.50 -4.76
N PRO A 64 -12.96 -4.98 -5.97
CA PRO A 64 -13.62 -3.68 -6.12
C PRO A 64 -15.05 -3.67 -5.55
N PHE A 65 -15.63 -4.84 -5.28
CA PHE A 65 -16.98 -4.97 -4.71
C PHE A 65 -16.96 -5.38 -3.24
N ALA A 66 -15.84 -5.25 -2.53
CA ALA A 66 -15.77 -5.64 -1.12
C ALA A 66 -16.72 -4.82 -0.23
N ASN A 67 -16.92 -3.54 -0.54
CA ASN A 67 -17.74 -2.61 0.23
C ASN A 67 -19.08 -2.26 -0.44
N SER A 68 -19.29 -2.67 -1.70
CA SER A 68 -20.45 -2.31 -2.51
C SER A 68 -21.25 -3.55 -2.93
N GLU A 69 -22.55 -3.40 -3.15
CA GLU A 69 -23.36 -4.49 -3.70
C GLU A 69 -22.84 -4.94 -5.08
N THR A 70 -22.57 -6.23 -5.22
CA THR A 70 -22.11 -6.79 -6.50
C THR A 70 -23.26 -6.77 -7.51
N PRO A 71 -23.11 -6.07 -8.66
CA PRO A 71 -24.16 -6.03 -9.68
C PRO A 71 -24.46 -7.44 -10.19
N LYS A 72 -25.74 -7.78 -10.37
CA LYS A 72 -26.16 -9.12 -10.83
C LYS A 72 -25.90 -9.35 -12.33
N THR A 73 -25.83 -8.28 -13.11
CA THR A 73 -25.59 -8.34 -14.57
C THR A 73 -24.13 -8.07 -14.89
N ASP A 74 -23.55 -8.81 -15.83
CA ASP A 74 -22.14 -8.64 -16.22
C ASP A 74 -21.84 -7.25 -16.81
N LYS A 75 -22.80 -6.65 -17.52
CA LYS A 75 -22.68 -5.26 -18.01
C LYS A 75 -22.55 -4.25 -16.86
N GLY A 76 -23.36 -4.40 -15.82
CA GLY A 76 -23.30 -3.53 -14.63
C GLY A 76 -22.02 -3.73 -13.81
N LYS A 77 -21.45 -4.93 -13.78
CA LYS A 77 -20.14 -5.17 -13.15
C LYS A 77 -19.02 -4.44 -13.90
N ALA A 78 -19.03 -4.53 -15.24
CA ALA A 78 -18.03 -3.86 -16.07
C ALA A 78 -18.07 -2.34 -15.88
N GLU A 79 -19.27 -1.74 -15.92
CA GLU A 79 -19.46 -0.30 -15.73
C GLU A 79 -19.02 0.16 -14.33
N ALA A 80 -19.35 -0.60 -13.28
CA ALA A 80 -18.92 -0.29 -11.92
C ALA A 80 -17.38 -0.34 -11.78
N VAL A 81 -16.73 -1.35 -12.36
CA VAL A 81 -15.26 -1.46 -12.34
C VAL A 81 -14.61 -0.33 -13.14
N GLU A 82 -15.17 0.04 -14.29
CA GLU A 82 -14.66 1.13 -15.10
C GLU A 82 -14.74 2.48 -14.36
N ASN A 83 -15.88 2.75 -13.73
CA ASN A 83 -16.06 3.96 -12.90
C ASN A 83 -15.11 3.97 -11.70
N TRP A 84 -14.92 2.82 -11.05
CA TRP A 84 -13.97 2.67 -9.95
C TRP A 84 -12.53 2.93 -10.39
N LEU A 85 -12.10 2.34 -11.52
CA LEU A 85 -10.77 2.57 -12.09
C LEU A 85 -10.56 4.04 -12.50
N ALA A 86 -11.57 4.68 -13.08
CA ALA A 86 -11.50 6.11 -13.43
C ALA A 86 -11.37 7.00 -12.18
N THR A 87 -12.09 6.68 -11.11
CA THR A 87 -11.99 7.37 -9.82
C THR A 87 -10.61 7.19 -9.22
N LEU A 88 -10.10 5.94 -9.22
CA LEU A 88 -8.75 5.63 -8.76
C LEU A 88 -7.67 6.40 -9.51
N ASP A 89 -7.70 6.42 -10.85
CA ASP A 89 -6.72 7.15 -11.66
C ASP A 89 -6.75 8.65 -11.34
N SER A 90 -7.94 9.25 -11.25
CA SER A 90 -8.10 10.66 -10.92
C SER A 90 -7.57 10.99 -9.51
N GLU A 91 -7.91 10.19 -8.51
CA GLU A 91 -7.45 10.41 -7.14
C GLU A 91 -5.94 10.20 -6.98
N ILE A 92 -5.38 9.16 -7.61
CA ILE A 92 -3.93 8.90 -7.61
C ILE A 92 -3.19 10.10 -8.20
N ARG A 93 -3.64 10.61 -9.36
CA ARG A 93 -3.05 11.80 -9.98
C ARG A 93 -3.15 13.02 -9.07
N GLY A 94 -4.31 13.25 -8.47
CA GLY A 94 -4.51 14.35 -7.52
C GLY A 94 -3.53 14.28 -6.35
N ARG A 95 -3.36 13.11 -5.75
CA ARG A 95 -2.42 12.89 -4.65
C ARG A 95 -0.95 13.03 -5.05
N LEU A 96 -0.58 12.55 -6.23
CA LEU A 96 0.78 12.71 -6.75
C LEU A 96 1.14 14.20 -6.94
N VAL A 97 0.20 14.99 -7.47
CA VAL A 97 0.35 16.45 -7.58
C VAL A 97 0.48 17.11 -6.20
N GLU A 98 -0.30 16.69 -5.21
CA GLU A 98 -0.22 17.22 -3.83
C GLU A 98 1.17 17.01 -3.19
N ILE A 99 1.83 15.88 -3.48
CA ILE A 99 3.16 15.57 -2.94
C ILE A 99 4.30 16.03 -3.86
N GLY A 100 4.00 16.59 -5.02
CA GLY A 100 4.97 17.10 -5.99
C GLY A 100 5.73 16.01 -6.76
N GLU A 101 5.12 14.84 -6.98
CA GLU A 101 5.72 13.74 -7.74
C GLU A 101 4.97 13.53 -9.06
N ASP A 102 5.71 13.25 -10.14
CA ASP A 102 5.14 13.11 -11.49
C ASP A 102 4.56 11.72 -11.78
N GLY A 103 4.84 10.72 -10.93
CA GLY A 103 4.44 9.34 -11.18
C GLY A 103 4.60 8.42 -9.97
N ILE A 104 3.89 7.30 -10.01
CA ILE A 104 3.89 6.27 -8.95
C ILE A 104 5.29 5.66 -8.79
N ASP A 105 6.08 5.57 -9.86
CA ASP A 105 7.43 5.01 -9.84
C ASP A 105 8.42 5.80 -8.96
N GLN A 106 8.12 7.08 -8.71
CA GLN A 106 8.96 7.94 -7.86
C GLN A 106 8.66 7.75 -6.37
N LEU A 107 7.56 7.06 -6.05
CA LEU A 107 7.15 6.80 -4.68
C LEU A 107 8.15 5.88 -4.00
N ASN A 108 8.54 6.27 -2.79
CA ASN A 108 9.39 5.47 -1.94
C ASN A 108 9.08 5.75 -0.48
N ARG A 109 9.70 4.98 0.41
CA ARG A 109 9.46 5.06 1.86
C ARG A 109 9.67 6.46 2.47
N ARG A 110 10.37 7.38 1.80
CA ARG A 110 10.52 8.78 2.27
C ARG A 110 9.20 9.56 2.27
N HIS A 111 8.23 9.16 1.44
CA HIS A 111 6.91 9.80 1.35
C HIS A 111 5.94 9.31 2.42
N LEU A 112 6.25 8.19 3.08
CA LEU A 112 5.39 7.63 4.12
C LEU A 112 5.72 8.22 5.48
N ARG A 113 4.66 8.54 6.23
CA ARG A 113 4.72 8.90 7.64
C ARG A 113 3.62 8.17 8.39
N ALA A 114 3.98 7.57 9.52
CA ALA A 114 2.99 7.03 10.45
C ALA A 114 2.32 8.18 11.21
N LEU A 115 1.02 8.05 11.47
CA LEU A 115 0.27 9.04 12.26
C LEU A 115 0.30 8.74 13.76
N ASP A 116 0.60 7.49 14.11
CA ASP A 116 0.67 7.00 15.48
C ASP A 116 1.98 6.24 15.74
N SER A 117 2.39 6.22 17.00
CA SER A 117 3.64 5.61 17.45
C SER A 117 3.65 4.09 17.21
N ASP A 118 2.51 3.40 17.33
CA ASP A 118 2.45 1.95 17.24
C ASP A 118 2.67 1.48 15.79
N THR A 119 2.02 2.13 14.82
CA THR A 119 2.25 1.92 13.39
C THR A 119 3.69 2.27 13.01
N ALA A 120 4.24 3.35 13.56
CA ALA A 120 5.63 3.73 13.32
C ALA A 120 6.59 2.62 13.80
N ASN A 121 6.38 2.12 15.01
CA ASN A 121 7.17 1.03 15.61
C ASN A 121 7.05 -0.27 14.83
N MET A 122 5.84 -0.63 14.40
CA MET A 122 5.57 -1.88 13.72
C MET A 122 6.11 -1.90 12.28
N THR A 123 6.04 -0.78 11.57
CA THR A 123 6.41 -0.69 10.16
C THR A 123 7.82 -0.18 9.91
N GLY A 124 8.42 0.48 10.91
CA GLY A 124 9.71 1.18 10.78
C GLY A 124 9.62 2.48 9.95
N ILE A 125 8.42 2.96 9.64
CA ILE A 125 8.19 4.24 8.95
C ILE A 125 8.25 5.37 9.97
N ARG A 126 8.82 6.52 9.58
CA ARG A 126 8.96 7.70 10.45
C ARG A 126 7.60 8.21 10.94
N LEU A 127 7.52 8.61 12.21
CA LEU A 127 6.33 9.27 12.76
C LEU A 127 6.19 10.69 12.19
N ALA A 128 4.98 11.10 11.85
CA ALA A 128 4.68 12.45 11.38
C ALA A 128 5.09 13.49 12.44
N GLY A 129 5.71 14.59 12.02
CA GLY A 129 6.23 15.63 12.92
C GLY A 129 7.55 15.28 13.61
N TYR A 130 8.10 14.08 13.41
CA TYR A 130 9.40 13.67 13.91
C TYR A 130 10.39 13.43 12.75
N ASP A 131 11.40 14.29 12.63
CA ASP A 131 12.48 14.10 11.65
C ASP A 131 13.53 13.09 12.08
N ARG A 132 13.58 12.74 13.37
CA ARG A 132 14.46 11.72 13.93
C ARG A 132 13.68 10.44 14.23
N PRO A 133 14.29 9.25 14.03
CA PRO A 133 13.70 8.00 14.47
C PRO A 133 13.39 8.05 15.98
N MET A 134 12.29 7.43 16.40
CA MET A 134 11.91 7.46 17.82
C MET A 134 13.01 6.86 18.71
N PRO A 135 13.20 7.36 19.94
CA PRO A 135 14.26 6.88 20.84
C PRO A 135 14.27 5.36 21.03
N GLN A 136 13.10 4.73 21.07
CA GLN A 136 12.97 3.27 21.16
C GLN A 136 13.51 2.48 19.95
N TRP A 137 13.77 3.13 18.80
CA TRP A 137 14.38 2.49 17.62
C TRP A 137 15.91 2.49 17.64
N LEU A 138 16.53 3.32 18.48
CA LEU A 138 17.98 3.43 18.55
C LEU A 138 18.65 2.33 19.39
N GLY A 139 17.85 1.46 20.02
CA GLY A 139 18.35 0.41 20.89
C GLY A 139 19.01 0.96 22.17
N GLN A 140 18.82 0.24 23.27
CA GLN A 140 19.80 0.25 24.37
C GLN A 140 20.81 -0.85 24.06
#